data_AF-A0A6G4AK49-F1
#
_entry.id   AF-A0A6G4AK49-F1
#
_cell.length_a   1.000
_cell.length_b   1.000
_cell.length_c   1.000
_cell.angle_alpha   90.00
_cell.angle_beta   90.00
_cell.angle_gamma   90.00
#
_symmetry.space_group_name_H-M   'P 1'
#
loop_
_entity.id
_entity.type
_entity.pdbx_description
1 polymer ?
#
loop_
_entity_poly.entity_id
_entity_poly.type
_entity_poly.pdbx_seq_one_letter_code
_entity_poly.pdbx_strand_id
1 'polypeptide(L)'
;MTVIDVLDETGRERQLADQITGMLEDTAELVSDITALSPPAVLRFRLLSPSAWRAESLAYIRRQIEASFARSSPSPDEEAEARKTEITYRASTLASWWMTEGRTMLDSPGEPQSLIAPKALHHTGLRYADNHLYRLVVHEAVHQWQIASSSPAIMPVPVLDRDLTAPHQGLIYLAEGHADWVVQEVARRLFGTDTAPAADLRRSWRYRGQTALIKWMARRVANADAVERAETQMHDLRGQGLHWVALAIEGAGGVIPFNKVWQDASYVPTADEVAYPERWLSRVGF
;
A
#
# COMPACT_ATOMS: atom_id res chain seq x y z
N MET A 1 17.57 0.98 -16.08
CA MET A 1 17.39 2.27 -15.38
C MET A 1 15.94 2.64 -15.50
N THR A 2 15.25 2.87 -14.37
CA THR A 2 13.83 3.27 -14.33
C THR A 2 13.71 4.78 -14.56
N VAL A 3 12.66 5.22 -15.25
CA VAL A 3 12.37 6.65 -15.44
C VAL A 3 11.52 7.14 -14.28
N ILE A 4 11.96 8.18 -13.56
CA ILE A 4 11.18 8.81 -12.49
C ILE A 4 10.27 9.88 -13.09
N ASP A 5 8.97 9.78 -12.83
CA ASP A 5 7.93 10.66 -13.37
C ASP A 5 6.99 11.14 -12.25
N VAL A 6 7.26 12.34 -11.71
CA VAL A 6 6.46 12.96 -10.65
C VAL A 6 5.66 14.13 -11.20
N LEU A 7 4.33 13.99 -11.23
CA LEU A 7 3.41 14.94 -11.86
C LEU A 7 2.64 15.75 -10.82
N ASP A 8 2.80 17.08 -10.83
CA ASP A 8 1.92 17.99 -10.09
C ASP A 8 0.67 18.36 -10.90
N GLU A 9 -0.38 17.55 -10.76
CA GLU A 9 -1.69 17.82 -11.39
C GLU A 9 -2.55 18.78 -10.56
N THR A 10 -2.07 19.21 -9.39
CA THR A 10 -2.74 20.25 -8.60
C THR A 10 -2.42 21.65 -9.13
N GLY A 11 -1.29 21.80 -9.84
CA GLY A 11 -0.74 23.06 -10.31
C GLY A 11 -0.27 24.01 -9.20
N ARG A 12 -0.11 23.50 -7.97
CA ARG A 12 0.20 24.29 -6.76
C ARG A 12 1.23 23.64 -5.85
N GLU A 13 1.65 22.42 -6.15
CA GLU A 13 2.45 21.58 -5.26
C GLU A 13 3.80 21.22 -5.91
N ARG A 14 4.28 22.05 -6.84
CA ARG A 14 5.58 21.88 -7.53
C ARG A 14 6.73 21.60 -6.56
N GLN A 15 6.82 22.32 -5.45
CA GLN A 15 7.88 22.09 -4.47
C GLN A 15 7.79 20.69 -3.83
N LEU A 16 6.58 20.18 -3.60
CA LEU A 16 6.40 18.81 -3.11
C LEU A 16 6.75 17.79 -4.20
N ALA A 17 6.40 18.04 -5.46
CA ALA A 17 6.77 17.19 -6.58
C ALA A 17 8.29 17.12 -6.76
N ASP A 18 8.99 18.26 -6.71
CA ASP A 18 10.45 18.34 -6.79
C ASP A 18 11.09 17.60 -5.60
N GLN A 19 10.53 17.76 -4.39
CA GLN A 19 10.99 17.04 -3.19
C GLN A 19 10.84 15.52 -3.34
N ILE A 20 9.67 15.04 -3.80
CA ILE A 20 9.43 13.61 -4.04
C ILE A 20 10.36 13.08 -5.13
N THR A 21 10.61 13.85 -6.19
CA THR A 21 11.53 13.49 -7.27
C THR A 21 12.93 13.21 -6.71
N GLY A 22 13.48 14.14 -5.92
CA GLY A 22 14.79 13.94 -5.29
C GLY A 22 14.84 12.71 -4.37
N MET A 23 13.78 12.47 -3.58
CA MET A 23 13.70 11.27 -2.72
C MET A 23 13.74 9.96 -3.53
N LEU A 24 13.10 9.94 -4.71
CA LEU A 24 13.09 8.78 -5.60
C LEU A 24 14.43 8.60 -6.33
N GLU A 25 15.05 9.70 -6.77
CA GLU A 25 16.39 9.68 -7.37
C GLU A 25 17.43 9.10 -6.40
N ASP A 26 17.32 9.46 -5.12
CA ASP A 26 18.20 8.95 -4.06
C ASP A 26 17.99 7.46 -3.74
N THR A 27 16.83 6.88 -4.08
CA THR A 27 16.43 5.55 -3.58
C THR A 27 16.17 4.49 -4.63
N ALA A 28 15.87 4.83 -5.89
CA ALA A 28 15.40 3.85 -6.87
C ALA A 28 16.39 2.68 -7.09
N GLU A 29 17.69 2.99 -7.18
CA GLU A 29 18.74 1.96 -7.28
C GLU A 29 18.83 1.17 -5.97
N LEU A 30 18.82 1.86 -4.83
CA LEU A 30 18.91 1.24 -3.52
C LEU A 30 17.74 0.27 -3.23
N VAL A 31 16.52 0.62 -3.62
CA VAL A 31 15.34 -0.25 -3.50
C VAL A 31 15.51 -1.50 -4.36
N SER A 32 16.02 -1.35 -5.59
CA SER A 32 16.30 -2.48 -6.46
C SER A 32 17.38 -3.40 -5.88
N ASP A 33 18.43 -2.82 -5.30
CA ASP A 33 19.51 -3.57 -4.64
C ASP A 33 19.05 -4.30 -3.37
N ILE A 34 18.20 -3.66 -2.56
CA ILE A 34 17.64 -4.27 -1.34
C ILE A 34 16.72 -5.42 -1.68
N THR A 35 15.85 -5.23 -2.66
CA THR A 35 14.75 -6.16 -2.95
C THR A 35 15.13 -7.23 -3.95
N ALA A 36 16.12 -7.00 -4.80
CA ALA A 36 16.37 -7.78 -6.01
C ALA A 36 15.13 -7.91 -6.94
N LEU A 37 14.16 -7.01 -6.80
CA LEU A 37 13.00 -6.93 -7.69
C LEU A 37 13.34 -6.05 -8.90
N SER A 38 12.70 -6.36 -10.03
CA SER A 38 12.82 -5.55 -11.24
C SER A 38 12.00 -4.25 -11.07
N PRO A 39 12.61 -3.08 -11.31
CA PRO A 39 11.88 -1.82 -11.24
C PRO A 39 10.85 -1.72 -12.37
N PRO A 40 9.75 -0.95 -12.19
CA PRO A 40 8.90 -0.57 -13.30
C PRO A 40 9.71 0.22 -14.33
N ALA A 41 9.28 0.20 -15.60
CA ALA A 41 9.91 1.02 -16.64
C ALA A 41 9.81 2.52 -16.30
N VAL A 42 8.67 2.93 -15.75
CA VAL A 42 8.42 4.27 -15.24
C VAL A 42 7.94 4.16 -13.80
N LEU A 43 8.65 4.81 -12.87
CA LEU A 43 8.22 5.01 -11.49
C LEU A 43 7.37 6.28 -11.42
N ARG A 44 6.04 6.13 -11.40
CA ARG A 44 5.12 7.25 -11.55
C ARG A 44 4.47 7.67 -10.23
N PHE A 45 4.57 8.95 -9.90
CA PHE A 45 3.85 9.57 -8.80
C PHE A 45 2.99 10.73 -9.31
N ARG A 46 1.72 10.80 -8.88
CA ARG A 46 0.80 11.89 -9.28
C ARG A 46 0.25 12.58 -8.05
N LEU A 47 0.48 13.89 -7.96
CA LEU A 47 -0.06 14.73 -6.89
C LEU A 47 -1.43 15.24 -7.32
N LEU A 48 -2.47 14.80 -6.62
CA LEU A 48 -3.85 15.04 -7.02
C LEU A 48 -4.61 15.95 -6.06
N SER A 49 -5.51 16.75 -6.63
CA SER A 49 -6.56 17.40 -5.85
C SER A 49 -7.50 16.34 -5.23
N PRO A 50 -8.20 16.62 -4.12
CA PRO A 50 -9.12 15.65 -3.53
C PRO A 50 -10.21 15.14 -4.47
N SER A 51 -10.69 15.98 -5.39
CA SER A 51 -11.67 15.57 -6.41
C SER A 51 -11.05 14.64 -7.44
N ALA A 52 -9.85 14.94 -7.92
CA ALA A 52 -9.13 14.10 -8.88
C ALA A 52 -8.77 12.74 -8.24
N TRP A 53 -8.24 12.75 -7.01
CA TRP A 53 -7.97 11.54 -6.23
C TRP A 53 -9.18 10.59 -6.16
N ARG A 54 -10.35 11.14 -5.81
CA ARG A 54 -11.58 10.36 -5.72
C ARG A 54 -12.00 9.80 -7.08
N ALA A 55 -11.92 10.62 -8.13
CA ALA A 55 -12.27 10.19 -9.47
C ALA A 55 -11.36 9.05 -9.95
N GLU A 56 -10.04 9.19 -9.77
CA GLU A 56 -9.04 8.18 -10.14
C GLU A 56 -9.20 6.89 -9.34
N SER A 57 -9.38 7.00 -8.02
CA SER A 57 -9.61 5.83 -7.16
C SER A 57 -10.86 5.05 -7.59
N LEU A 58 -11.97 5.75 -7.87
CA LEU A 58 -13.20 5.10 -8.33
C LEU A 58 -13.07 4.51 -9.74
N ALA A 59 -12.36 5.21 -10.64
CA ALA A 59 -12.08 4.70 -11.97
C ALA A 59 -11.25 3.41 -11.91
N TYR A 60 -10.25 3.35 -11.04
CA TYR A 60 -9.45 2.14 -10.80
C TYR A 60 -10.31 0.97 -10.32
N ILE A 61 -11.15 1.18 -9.30
CA ILE A 61 -12.04 0.12 -8.78
C ILE A 61 -12.98 -0.40 -9.87
N ARG A 62 -13.56 0.49 -10.69
CA ARG A 62 -14.41 0.06 -11.81
C ARG A 62 -13.65 -0.77 -12.84
N ARG A 63 -12.45 -0.35 -13.23
CA ARG A 63 -11.60 -1.12 -14.15
C ARG A 63 -11.28 -2.51 -13.59
N GLN A 64 -11.00 -2.62 -12.29
CA GLN A 64 -10.74 -3.90 -11.63
C GLN A 64 -11.96 -4.81 -11.63
N ILE A 65 -13.15 -4.26 -11.33
CA ILE A 65 -14.41 -4.99 -11.40
C ILE A 65 -14.71 -5.44 -12.84
N GLU A 66 -14.55 -4.55 -13.81
CA GLU A 66 -14.74 -4.85 -15.24
C GLU A 66 -13.77 -5.95 -15.71
N ALA A 67 -12.51 -5.89 -15.29
CA ALA A 67 -11.49 -6.88 -15.62
C ALA A 67 -11.82 -8.28 -15.06
N SER A 68 -12.38 -8.35 -13.86
CA SER A 68 -12.85 -9.61 -13.24
C SER A 68 -13.89 -10.33 -14.11
N PHE A 69 -14.76 -9.57 -14.78
CA PHE A 69 -15.83 -10.09 -15.63
C PHE A 69 -15.51 -10.06 -17.13
N ALA A 70 -14.27 -9.75 -17.53
CA ALA A 70 -13.92 -9.60 -18.94
C ALA A 70 -14.10 -10.90 -19.76
N ARG A 71 -14.08 -12.07 -19.10
CA ARG A 71 -14.17 -13.39 -19.75
C ARG A 71 -15.50 -14.11 -19.52
N SER A 72 -16.40 -13.54 -18.73
CA SER A 72 -17.68 -14.18 -18.38
C SER A 72 -18.69 -13.16 -17.85
N SER A 73 -19.96 -13.35 -18.19
CA SER A 73 -21.03 -12.57 -17.58
C SER A 73 -21.16 -12.88 -16.09
N PRO A 74 -21.31 -11.88 -15.22
CA PRO A 74 -21.51 -12.09 -13.79
C PRO A 74 -22.84 -12.80 -13.51
N SER A 75 -22.85 -13.67 -12.50
CA SER A 75 -24.08 -14.13 -11.85
C SER A 75 -24.71 -13.01 -11.00
N PRO A 76 -26.00 -13.12 -10.63
CA PRO A 76 -26.66 -12.11 -9.79
C PRO A 76 -25.94 -11.82 -8.45
N ASP A 77 -25.35 -12.85 -7.84
CA ASP A 77 -24.63 -12.71 -6.57
C ASP A 77 -23.29 -11.98 -6.77
N GLU A 78 -22.56 -12.27 -7.85
CA GLU A 78 -21.31 -11.59 -8.20
C GLU A 78 -21.56 -10.12 -8.58
N GLU A 79 -22.67 -9.82 -9.25
CA GLU A 79 -23.07 -8.44 -9.48
C GLU A 79 -23.40 -7.71 -8.17
N ALA A 80 -24.08 -8.38 -7.24
CA ALA A 80 -24.39 -7.81 -5.94
C ALA A 80 -23.13 -7.52 -5.12
N GLU A 81 -22.14 -8.43 -5.16
CA GLU A 81 -20.81 -8.24 -4.58
C GLU A 81 -20.11 -7.03 -5.22
N ALA A 82 -20.01 -6.98 -6.54
CA ALA A 82 -19.36 -5.87 -7.25
C ALA A 82 -20.00 -4.51 -6.93
N ARG A 83 -21.33 -4.43 -6.91
CA ARG A 83 -22.07 -3.22 -6.50
C ARG A 83 -21.77 -2.83 -5.06
N LYS A 84 -21.74 -3.80 -4.14
CA LYS A 84 -21.42 -3.56 -2.72
C LYS A 84 -19.98 -3.07 -2.57
N THR A 85 -19.03 -3.63 -3.30
CA THR A 85 -17.63 -3.19 -3.31
C THR A 85 -17.51 -1.75 -3.82
N GLU A 86 -18.13 -1.40 -4.96
CA GLU A 86 -18.10 -0.02 -5.47
C GLU A 86 -18.71 0.98 -4.47
N ILE A 87 -19.86 0.65 -3.86
CA ILE A 87 -20.51 1.51 -2.85
C ILE A 87 -19.60 1.70 -1.64
N THR A 88 -19.00 0.62 -1.14
CA THR A 88 -18.08 0.65 0.02
C THR A 88 -16.87 1.52 -0.29
N TYR A 89 -16.23 1.34 -1.45
CA TYR A 89 -15.08 2.16 -1.86
C TYR A 89 -15.45 3.64 -2.04
N ARG A 90 -16.61 3.93 -2.63
CA ARG A 90 -17.10 5.30 -2.79
C ARG A 90 -17.35 5.98 -1.45
N ALA A 91 -18.01 5.29 -0.53
CA ALA A 91 -18.26 5.80 0.81
C ALA A 91 -16.95 6.01 1.58
N SER A 92 -16.06 5.02 1.54
CA SER A 92 -14.74 5.09 2.18
C SER A 92 -13.93 6.27 1.66
N THR A 93 -13.75 6.39 0.34
CA THR A 93 -12.93 7.47 -0.24
C THR A 93 -13.53 8.86 0.05
N LEU A 94 -14.85 8.99 0.15
CA LEU A 94 -15.48 10.26 0.58
C LEU A 94 -15.20 10.56 2.06
N ALA A 95 -15.18 9.54 2.91
CA ALA A 95 -14.99 9.67 4.35
C ALA A 95 -13.53 9.70 4.80
N SER A 96 -12.57 9.30 3.96
CA SER A 96 -11.16 9.11 4.37
C SER A 96 -10.13 9.86 3.54
N TRP A 97 -10.50 10.55 2.46
CA TRP A 97 -9.51 11.19 1.56
C TRP A 97 -8.53 12.17 2.24
N TRP A 98 -8.89 12.76 3.39
CA TRP A 98 -8.01 13.66 4.14
C TRP A 98 -7.06 12.94 5.11
N MET A 99 -7.18 11.62 5.24
CA MET A 99 -6.34 10.74 6.06
C MET A 99 -5.53 9.75 5.22
N THR A 100 -5.92 9.49 3.98
CA THR A 100 -5.14 8.65 3.06
C THR A 100 -4.16 9.52 2.29
N GLU A 101 -2.87 9.43 2.63
CA GLU A 101 -1.84 10.29 2.06
C GLU A 101 -1.31 9.82 0.71
N GLY A 102 -1.21 8.50 0.55
CA GLY A 102 -0.70 7.81 -0.61
C GLY A 102 -1.50 6.54 -0.90
N ARG A 103 -1.47 6.11 -2.16
CA ARG A 103 -1.96 4.80 -2.60
C ARG A 103 -1.38 4.44 -3.95
N THR A 104 -0.85 3.24 -4.04
CA THR A 104 -0.42 2.63 -5.30
C THR A 104 -1.55 1.84 -5.96
N MET A 105 -1.70 1.98 -7.28
CA MET A 105 -2.72 1.32 -8.10
C MET A 105 -2.28 1.26 -9.56
N LEU A 106 -3.06 0.60 -10.41
CA LEU A 106 -2.84 0.61 -11.86
C LEU A 106 -3.50 1.83 -12.52
N ASP A 107 -2.83 2.40 -13.52
CA ASP A 107 -3.42 3.39 -14.42
C ASP A 107 -4.40 2.77 -15.43
N SER A 108 -4.79 3.53 -16.46
CA SER A 108 -5.69 3.01 -17.50
C SER A 108 -5.00 2.03 -18.46
N PRO A 109 -3.75 2.26 -18.90
CA PRO A 109 -2.93 1.24 -19.57
C PRO A 109 -2.69 -0.05 -18.76
N GLY A 110 -2.75 0.02 -17.43
CA GLY A 110 -2.45 -1.09 -16.54
C GLY A 110 -1.04 -1.04 -15.94
N GLU A 111 -0.37 0.11 -16.01
CA GLU A 111 0.94 0.35 -15.41
C GLU A 111 0.80 0.79 -13.95
N PRO A 112 1.72 0.42 -13.06
CA PRO A 112 1.70 0.89 -11.67
C PRO A 112 1.94 2.40 -11.57
N GLN A 113 1.21 3.03 -10.65
CA GLN A 113 1.38 4.43 -10.28
C GLN A 113 0.99 4.64 -8.81
N SER A 114 1.62 5.60 -8.15
CA SER A 114 1.24 6.04 -6.81
C SER A 114 0.56 7.39 -6.89
N LEU A 115 -0.66 7.47 -6.36
CA LEU A 115 -1.34 8.75 -6.17
C LEU A 115 -0.89 9.30 -4.83
N ILE A 116 -0.61 10.60 -4.77
CA ILE A 116 -0.34 11.35 -3.54
C ILE A 116 -1.41 12.44 -3.36
N ALA A 117 -1.90 12.60 -2.13
CA ALA A 117 -2.87 13.63 -1.76
C ALA A 117 -2.18 14.72 -0.91
N PRO A 118 -1.70 15.82 -1.50
CA PRO A 118 -0.98 16.87 -0.76
C PRO A 118 -1.75 17.46 0.42
N LYS A 119 -3.07 17.59 0.29
CA LYS A 119 -3.93 18.04 1.40
C LYS A 119 -4.00 17.03 2.54
N ALA A 120 -4.00 15.73 2.26
CA ALA A 120 -3.97 14.71 3.29
C ALA A 120 -2.62 14.75 4.03
N LEU A 121 -1.50 14.82 3.30
CA LEU A 121 -0.16 15.02 3.87
C LEU A 121 -0.11 16.23 4.83
N HIS A 122 -0.72 17.35 4.45
CA HIS A 122 -0.84 18.51 5.33
C HIS A 122 -1.66 18.21 6.58
N HIS A 123 -2.79 17.54 6.44
CA HIS A 123 -3.70 17.27 7.55
C HIS A 123 -3.13 16.27 8.55
N THR A 124 -2.45 15.23 8.08
CA THR A 124 -1.79 14.21 8.91
C THR A 124 -0.48 14.70 9.51
N GLY A 125 0.10 15.76 8.94
CA GLY A 125 1.36 16.38 9.39
C GLY A 125 2.59 15.85 8.65
N LEU A 126 2.44 14.84 7.78
CA LEU A 126 3.51 14.27 6.98
C LEU A 126 4.17 15.27 6.04
N ARG A 127 3.44 16.28 5.55
CA ARG A 127 3.97 17.27 4.58
C ARG A 127 5.27 17.94 5.04
N TYR A 128 5.45 18.10 6.35
CA TYR A 128 6.55 18.84 6.98
C TYR A 128 7.45 17.94 7.85
N ALA A 129 7.29 16.63 7.74
CA ALA A 129 8.06 15.67 8.50
C ALA A 129 8.92 14.88 7.51
N ASP A 130 10.04 15.46 7.10
CA ASP A 130 10.82 15.00 5.94
C ASP A 130 11.13 13.50 6.01
N ASN A 131 11.59 12.98 7.14
CA ASN A 131 11.86 11.54 7.31
C ASN A 131 10.59 10.68 7.17
N HIS A 132 9.43 11.13 7.64
CA HIS A 132 8.19 10.36 7.51
C HIS A 132 7.59 10.47 6.11
N LEU A 133 7.70 11.62 5.44
CA LEU A 133 7.33 11.78 4.04
C LEU A 133 8.19 10.87 3.16
N TYR A 134 9.49 10.83 3.42
CA TYR A 134 10.43 9.96 2.75
C TYR A 134 10.02 8.49 2.83
N ARG A 135 9.69 8.02 4.04
CA ARG A 135 9.23 6.64 4.27
C ARG A 135 7.95 6.32 3.51
N LEU A 136 6.99 7.24 3.48
CA LEU A 136 5.78 7.08 2.66
C LEU A 136 6.13 6.95 1.17
N VAL A 137 6.99 7.84 0.65
CA VAL A 137 7.38 7.82 -0.76
C VAL A 137 8.06 6.50 -1.13
N VAL A 138 9.00 6.03 -0.31
CA VAL A 138 9.67 4.74 -0.53
C VAL A 138 8.68 3.58 -0.41
N HIS A 139 7.79 3.59 0.58
CA HIS A 139 6.76 2.56 0.75
C HIS A 139 5.88 2.42 -0.50
N GLU A 140 5.37 3.54 -1.01
CA GLU A 140 4.56 3.55 -2.24
C GLU A 140 5.37 3.14 -3.48
N ALA A 141 6.64 3.53 -3.56
CA ALA A 141 7.52 3.09 -4.65
C ALA A 141 7.72 1.56 -4.63
N VAL A 142 7.89 0.95 -3.46
CA VAL A 142 8.05 -0.51 -3.33
C VAL A 142 6.81 -1.25 -3.84
N HIS A 143 5.60 -0.73 -3.62
CA HIS A 143 4.40 -1.33 -4.21
C HIS A 143 4.43 -1.32 -5.73
N GLN A 144 5.03 -0.30 -6.37
CA GLN A 144 5.21 -0.32 -7.82
C GLN A 144 6.22 -1.39 -8.27
N TRP A 145 7.30 -1.62 -7.52
CA TRP A 145 8.22 -2.74 -7.78
C TRP A 145 7.53 -4.09 -7.61
N GLN A 146 6.74 -4.26 -6.55
CA GLN A 146 5.95 -5.47 -6.32
C GLN A 146 5.02 -5.72 -7.49
N ILE A 147 4.25 -4.73 -7.94
CA ILE A 147 3.35 -4.87 -9.10
C ILE A 147 4.14 -5.21 -10.38
N ALA A 148 5.21 -4.47 -10.67
CA ALA A 148 5.98 -4.63 -11.90
C ALA A 148 6.72 -5.97 -11.97
N SER A 149 7.12 -6.51 -10.82
CA SER A 149 7.84 -7.77 -10.74
C SER A 149 6.95 -8.98 -10.54
N SER A 150 5.70 -8.84 -10.11
CA SER A 150 4.88 -10.01 -9.72
C SER A 150 4.08 -10.61 -10.87
N SER A 151 3.71 -11.88 -10.69
CA SER A 151 2.61 -12.47 -11.45
C SER A 151 1.31 -11.68 -11.21
N PRO A 152 0.49 -11.45 -12.26
CA PRO A 152 -0.82 -10.79 -12.13
C PRO A 152 -1.82 -11.60 -11.29
N ALA A 153 -1.51 -12.86 -10.96
CA ALA A 153 -2.29 -13.64 -10.00
C ALA A 153 -2.07 -13.20 -8.53
N ILE A 154 -1.01 -12.41 -8.26
CA ILE A 154 -0.57 -12.01 -6.92
C ILE A 154 -0.69 -10.50 -6.74
N MET A 155 -0.14 -9.70 -7.66
CA MET A 155 -0.23 -8.23 -7.60
C MET A 155 -0.78 -7.63 -8.91
N PRO A 156 -1.53 -6.52 -8.84
CA PRO A 156 -2.02 -5.87 -7.61
C PRO A 156 -3.05 -6.74 -6.87
N VAL A 157 -3.23 -6.50 -5.58
CA VAL A 157 -4.25 -7.21 -4.79
C VAL A 157 -5.63 -6.97 -5.40
N PRO A 158 -6.35 -8.04 -5.82
CA PRO A 158 -7.70 -7.93 -6.37
C PRO A 158 -8.67 -7.21 -5.42
N VAL A 159 -9.60 -6.45 -6.00
CA VAL A 159 -10.61 -5.70 -5.24
C VAL A 159 -11.82 -6.53 -4.84
N LEU A 160 -11.98 -7.71 -5.45
CA LEU A 160 -13.06 -8.66 -5.19
C LEU A 160 -12.47 -9.91 -4.56
N ASP A 161 -13.07 -10.36 -3.46
CA ASP A 161 -12.48 -11.42 -2.64
C ASP A 161 -12.40 -12.74 -3.41
N ARG A 162 -13.34 -12.98 -4.33
CA ARG A 162 -13.38 -14.19 -5.16
C ARG A 162 -12.22 -14.31 -6.17
N ASP A 163 -11.60 -13.19 -6.53
CA ASP A 163 -10.52 -13.16 -7.53
C ASP A 163 -9.15 -13.45 -6.90
N LEU A 164 -9.10 -13.58 -5.58
CA LEU A 164 -7.89 -13.88 -4.85
C LEU A 164 -7.49 -15.34 -5.06
N THR A 165 -6.32 -15.54 -5.66
CA THR A 165 -5.73 -16.86 -5.83
C THR A 165 -4.99 -17.37 -4.59
N ALA A 166 -4.69 -16.45 -3.66
CA ALA A 166 -4.04 -16.70 -2.39
C ALA A 166 -4.90 -16.15 -1.23
N PRO A 167 -4.70 -16.62 0.01
CA PRO A 167 -5.46 -16.12 1.16
C PRO A 167 -5.35 -14.60 1.29
N HIS A 168 -6.49 -13.90 1.17
CA HIS A 168 -6.59 -12.43 1.16
C HIS A 168 -5.67 -11.75 2.18
N GLN A 169 -5.85 -12.18 3.42
CA GLN A 169 -5.23 -11.55 4.55
C GLN A 169 -3.70 -11.77 4.54
N GLY A 170 -3.25 -12.97 4.16
CA GLY A 170 -1.83 -13.29 4.06
C GLY A 170 -1.11 -12.48 2.97
N LEU A 171 -1.78 -12.23 1.84
CA LEU A 171 -1.25 -11.38 0.78
C LEU A 171 -1.10 -9.91 1.23
N ILE A 172 -2.04 -9.36 1.98
CA ILE A 172 -1.92 -7.98 2.51
C ILE A 172 -0.76 -7.89 3.50
N TYR A 173 -0.62 -8.87 4.41
CA TYR A 173 0.53 -8.94 5.33
C TYR A 173 1.86 -8.98 4.59
N LEU A 174 1.96 -9.79 3.52
CA LEU A 174 3.15 -9.87 2.67
C LEU A 174 3.45 -8.54 1.98
N ALA A 175 2.47 -7.94 1.31
CA ALA A 175 2.67 -6.72 0.51
C ALA A 175 3.09 -5.53 1.38
N GLU A 176 2.33 -5.25 2.44
CA GLU A 176 2.58 -4.14 3.36
C GLU A 176 3.83 -4.37 4.21
N GLY A 177 4.01 -5.60 4.71
CA GLY A 177 5.16 -5.98 5.52
C GLY A 177 6.47 -5.88 4.74
N HIS A 178 6.47 -6.26 3.46
CA HIS A 178 7.65 -6.16 2.61
C HIS A 178 7.96 -4.69 2.28
N ALA A 179 6.95 -3.88 1.97
CA ALA A 179 7.16 -2.44 1.78
C ALA A 179 7.78 -1.79 3.04
N ASP A 180 7.29 -2.12 4.23
CA ASP A 180 7.85 -1.61 5.49
C ASP A 180 9.26 -2.13 5.79
N TRP A 181 9.53 -3.40 5.49
CA TRP A 181 10.87 -3.98 5.64
C TRP A 181 11.88 -3.24 4.75
N VAL A 182 11.54 -2.99 3.49
CA VAL A 182 12.39 -2.22 2.57
C VAL A 182 12.59 -0.80 3.05
N VAL A 183 11.54 -0.14 3.55
CA VAL A 183 11.63 1.21 4.12
C VAL A 183 12.62 1.25 5.29
N GLN A 184 12.60 0.24 6.17
CA GLN A 184 13.57 0.14 7.27
C GLN A 184 15.00 -0.07 6.76
N GLU A 185 15.19 -0.94 5.76
CA GLU A 185 16.51 -1.17 5.17
C GLU A 185 17.07 0.06 4.45
N VAL A 186 16.24 0.79 3.70
CA VAL A 186 16.60 2.06 3.06
C VAL A 186 16.98 3.08 4.14
N ALA A 187 16.14 3.27 5.16
CA ALA A 187 16.38 4.22 6.22
C ALA A 187 17.67 3.90 7.00
N ARG A 188 17.94 2.62 7.27
CA ARG A 188 19.17 2.16 7.92
C ARG A 188 20.41 2.49 7.08
N ARG A 189 20.36 2.29 5.76
CA ARG A 189 21.50 2.54 4.87
C ARG A 189 21.78 4.03 4.67
N LEU A 190 20.76 4.87 4.68
CA LEU A 190 20.91 6.32 4.43
C LEU A 190 21.09 7.14 5.71
N PHE A 191 20.43 6.77 6.80
CA PHE A 191 20.37 7.57 8.04
C PHE A 191 21.02 6.86 9.24
N GLY A 192 21.54 5.64 9.07
CA GLY A 192 22.33 4.90 10.07
C GLY A 192 21.53 4.26 11.20
N THR A 193 20.52 4.93 11.75
CA THR A 193 19.61 4.37 12.75
C THR A 193 18.18 4.81 12.47
N ASP A 194 17.21 3.93 12.72
CA ASP A 194 15.80 4.20 12.49
C ASP A 194 15.31 5.33 13.42
N THR A 195 15.26 6.57 12.92
CA THR A 195 14.90 7.73 13.73
C THR A 195 13.39 7.92 13.83
N ALA A 196 12.95 7.82 15.09
CA ALA A 196 11.73 8.34 15.73
C ALA A 196 10.35 7.78 15.29
N PRO A 197 9.51 7.37 16.26
CA PRO A 197 8.14 6.94 15.99
C PRO A 197 7.28 8.10 15.45
N ALA A 198 6.28 7.77 14.63
CA ALA A 198 5.30 8.73 14.07
C ALA A 198 4.46 9.51 15.12
N ALA A 199 4.77 9.38 16.41
CA ALA A 199 4.12 10.06 17.52
C ALA A 199 4.28 11.59 17.47
N ASP A 200 5.26 12.11 16.74
CA ASP A 200 5.57 13.54 16.68
C ASP A 200 4.92 14.30 15.52
N LEU A 201 4.04 13.65 14.73
CA LEU A 201 3.39 14.33 13.61
C LEU A 201 2.42 15.42 14.07
N ARG A 202 2.66 16.65 13.62
CA ARG A 202 1.81 17.81 13.93
C ARG A 202 0.50 17.80 13.14
N ARG A 203 -0.42 16.92 13.54
CA ARG A 203 -1.76 16.76 12.94
C ARG A 203 -2.59 18.03 13.07
N SER A 204 -3.24 18.42 11.97
CA SER A 204 -4.12 19.59 11.92
C SER A 204 -5.37 19.44 12.81
N TRP A 205 -5.98 20.56 13.22
CA TRP A 205 -7.24 20.53 13.98
C TRP A 205 -8.35 19.79 13.23
N ARG A 206 -8.41 19.99 11.90
CA ARG A 206 -9.39 19.32 11.04
C ARG A 206 -9.25 17.79 11.09
N TYR A 207 -8.02 17.28 11.02
CA TYR A 207 -7.74 15.86 11.19
C TYR A 207 -8.27 15.36 12.54
N ARG A 208 -7.85 16.01 13.65
CA ARG A 208 -8.24 15.59 15.01
C ARG A 208 -9.75 15.58 15.21
N GLY A 209 -10.44 16.63 14.75
CA GLY A 209 -11.89 16.75 14.87
C GLY A 209 -12.64 15.69 14.04
N GLN A 210 -12.20 15.42 12.82
CA GLN A 210 -12.83 14.41 11.97
C GLN A 210 -12.55 12.98 12.46
N THR A 211 -11.33 12.67 12.89
CA THR A 211 -11.03 11.38 13.53
C THR A 211 -11.89 11.17 14.77
N ALA A 212 -12.07 12.20 15.61
CA ALA A 212 -12.96 12.13 16.77
C ALA A 212 -14.43 11.86 16.37
N LEU A 213 -14.92 12.51 15.31
CA LEU A 213 -16.26 12.29 14.79
C LEU A 213 -16.43 10.86 14.22
N ILE A 214 -15.48 10.37 13.44
CA ILE A 214 -15.49 9.00 12.90
C ILE A 214 -15.52 7.99 14.05
N LYS A 215 -14.65 8.15 15.06
CA LYS A 215 -14.64 7.31 16.26
C LYS A 215 -15.98 7.35 16.98
N TRP A 216 -16.57 8.53 17.12
CA TRP A 216 -17.87 8.69 17.76
C TRP A 216 -19.00 8.00 16.98
N MET A 217 -19.04 8.15 15.65
CA MET A 217 -20.03 7.48 14.80
C MET A 217 -19.83 5.97 14.82
N ALA A 218 -18.59 5.51 14.71
CA ALA A 218 -18.25 4.10 14.74
C ALA A 218 -18.68 3.47 16.07
N ARG A 219 -18.49 4.15 17.21
CA ARG A 219 -18.95 3.68 18.54
C ARG A 219 -20.48 3.65 18.70
N ARG A 220 -21.21 4.40 17.87
CA ARG A 220 -22.68 4.38 17.86
C ARG A 220 -23.25 3.29 16.98
N VAL A 221 -22.54 2.90 15.92
CA VAL A 221 -22.99 1.91 14.93
C VAL A 221 -22.43 0.52 15.25
N ALA A 222 -21.21 0.46 15.76
CA ALA A 222 -20.51 -0.74 16.21
C ALA A 222 -20.24 -0.64 17.73
N ASN A 223 -20.06 -1.79 18.40
CA ASN A 223 -19.64 -1.78 19.81
C ASN A 223 -18.28 -1.05 19.94
N ALA A 224 -18.06 -0.31 21.03
CA ALA A 224 -16.85 0.50 21.23
C ALA A 224 -15.56 -0.34 21.09
N ASP A 225 -15.59 -1.59 21.56
CA ASP A 225 -14.52 -2.57 21.43
C ASP A 225 -14.24 -2.97 19.97
N ALA A 226 -15.23 -2.90 19.08
CA ALA A 226 -15.05 -3.21 17.66
C ALA A 226 -14.33 -2.08 16.91
N VAL A 227 -14.53 -0.83 17.34
CA VAL A 227 -13.85 0.35 16.77
C VAL A 227 -12.38 0.37 17.19
N GLU A 228 -12.11 0.11 18.47
CA GLU A 228 -10.75 0.03 18.99
C GLU A 228 -9.98 -1.12 18.34
N ARG A 229 -10.61 -2.30 18.20
CA ARG A 229 -10.02 -3.43 17.46
C ARG A 229 -9.69 -3.09 16.00
N ALA A 230 -10.56 -2.37 15.29
CA ALA A 230 -10.29 -2.01 13.89
C ALA A 230 -9.07 -1.08 13.71
N GLU A 231 -8.84 -0.16 14.66
CA GLU A 231 -7.66 0.72 14.62
C GLU A 231 -6.37 -0.01 14.96
N THR A 232 -6.40 -0.88 15.99
CA THR A 232 -5.25 -1.72 16.35
C THR A 232 -4.93 -2.70 15.23
N GLN A 233 -5.95 -3.27 14.58
CA GLN A 233 -5.79 -4.30 13.57
C GLN A 233 -4.94 -3.88 12.37
N MET A 234 -4.99 -2.63 11.89
CA MET A 234 -4.18 -2.21 10.74
C MET A 234 -2.72 -1.93 11.12
N HIS A 235 -2.47 -1.39 12.32
CA HIS A 235 -1.11 -1.25 12.85
C HIS A 235 -0.48 -2.60 13.19
N ASP A 236 -1.26 -3.49 13.80
CA ASP A 236 -0.88 -4.88 14.06
C ASP A 236 -0.63 -5.63 12.75
N LEU A 237 -1.41 -5.32 11.70
CA LEU A 237 -1.24 -5.93 10.38
C LEU A 237 0.17 -5.66 9.85
N ARG A 238 0.52 -4.38 9.75
CA ARG A 238 1.84 -3.96 9.24
C ARG A 238 2.98 -4.47 10.11
N GLY A 239 2.82 -4.42 11.44
CA GLY A 239 3.83 -4.94 12.38
C GLY A 239 4.07 -6.44 12.25
N GLN A 240 3.01 -7.24 12.17
CA GLN A 240 3.11 -8.69 11.97
C GLN A 240 3.66 -9.03 10.59
N GLY A 241 3.21 -8.34 9.55
CA GLY A 241 3.72 -8.52 8.19
C GLY A 241 5.22 -8.22 8.10
N LEU A 242 5.66 -7.08 8.64
CA LEU A 242 7.07 -6.70 8.71
C LEU A 242 7.91 -7.77 9.44
N HIS A 243 7.45 -8.21 10.60
CA HIS A 243 8.14 -9.23 11.39
C HIS A 243 8.25 -10.56 10.61
N TRP A 244 7.15 -10.98 9.99
CA TRP A 244 7.12 -12.18 9.17
C TRP A 244 8.06 -12.07 7.97
N VAL A 245 8.06 -10.95 7.23
CA VAL A 245 8.95 -10.77 6.06
C VAL A 245 10.41 -10.85 6.47
N ALA A 246 10.80 -10.21 7.58
CA ALA A 246 12.17 -10.27 8.06
C ALA A 246 12.62 -11.72 8.33
N LEU A 247 11.79 -12.50 9.03
CA LEU A 247 12.07 -13.91 9.34
C LEU A 247 12.00 -14.81 8.10
N ALA A 248 11.09 -14.53 7.16
CA ALA A 248 10.93 -15.28 5.93
C ALA A 248 12.15 -15.08 5.00
N ILE A 249 12.67 -13.86 4.88
CA ILE A 249 13.88 -13.56 4.12
C ILE A 249 15.09 -14.25 4.76
N GLU A 250 15.24 -14.17 6.09
CA GLU A 250 16.33 -14.84 6.81
C GLU A 250 16.25 -16.37 6.63
N GLY A 251 15.08 -16.95 6.88
CA GLY A 251 14.84 -18.39 6.77
C GLY A 251 14.96 -18.93 5.34
N ALA A 252 14.65 -18.13 4.33
CA ALA A 252 14.85 -18.48 2.93
C ALA A 252 16.32 -18.40 2.47
N GLY A 253 17.22 -17.90 3.33
CA GLY A 253 18.63 -17.68 3.00
C GLY A 253 18.89 -16.41 2.18
N GLY A 254 17.97 -15.44 2.20
CA GLY A 254 18.11 -14.13 1.58
C GLY A 254 16.94 -13.72 0.68
N VAL A 255 17.04 -12.51 0.11
CA VAL A 255 15.96 -11.88 -0.68
C VAL A 255 15.69 -12.59 -2.02
N ILE A 256 16.72 -13.11 -2.68
CA ILE A 256 16.56 -13.77 -3.98
C ILE A 256 15.71 -15.05 -3.87
N PRO A 257 16.00 -16.00 -2.94
CA PRO A 257 15.13 -17.14 -2.71
C PRO A 257 13.71 -16.75 -2.26
N PHE A 258 13.61 -15.74 -1.38
CA PHE A 258 12.33 -15.22 -0.88
C PHE A 258 11.42 -14.73 -2.02
N ASN A 259 11.97 -14.06 -3.05
CA ASN A 259 11.20 -13.44 -4.14
C ASN A 259 10.32 -14.38 -4.98
N LYS A 260 10.41 -15.70 -4.78
CA LYS A 260 9.43 -16.66 -5.32
C LYS A 260 7.99 -16.34 -4.90
N VAL A 261 7.78 -15.70 -3.73
CA VAL A 261 6.47 -15.22 -3.25
C VAL A 261 5.75 -14.30 -4.23
N TRP A 262 6.49 -13.62 -5.11
CA TRP A 262 5.93 -12.70 -6.11
C TRP A 262 5.57 -13.39 -7.43
N GLN A 263 6.03 -14.62 -7.66
CA GLN A 263 5.81 -15.35 -8.92
C GLN A 263 4.79 -16.47 -8.79
N ASP A 264 4.71 -17.09 -7.61
CA ASP A 264 3.94 -18.30 -7.39
C ASP A 264 3.05 -18.14 -6.15
N ALA A 265 1.73 -18.19 -6.36
CA ALA A 265 0.74 -18.02 -5.30
C ALA A 265 0.87 -19.09 -4.21
N SER A 266 1.46 -20.25 -4.52
CA SER A 266 1.77 -21.27 -3.52
C SER A 266 2.85 -20.82 -2.54
N TYR A 267 3.62 -19.78 -2.80
CA TYR A 267 4.59 -19.22 -1.84
C TYR A 267 3.99 -18.09 -1.00
N VAL A 268 2.81 -17.56 -1.34
CA VAL A 268 2.16 -16.53 -0.52
C VAL A 268 1.77 -17.14 0.84
N PRO A 269 2.05 -16.45 1.96
CA PRO A 269 1.68 -16.97 3.27
C PRO A 269 0.16 -16.94 3.48
N THR A 270 -0.34 -17.85 4.32
CA THR A 270 -1.65 -17.72 4.95
C THR A 270 -1.59 -16.73 6.12
N ALA A 271 -2.74 -16.30 6.66
CA ALA A 271 -2.76 -15.48 7.87
C ALA A 271 -2.15 -16.20 9.08
N ASP A 272 -2.37 -17.51 9.21
CA ASP A 272 -1.79 -18.33 10.28
C ASP A 272 -0.27 -18.41 10.14
N GLU A 273 0.23 -18.51 8.92
CA GLU A 273 1.68 -18.55 8.65
C GLU A 273 2.38 -17.23 8.88
N VAL A 274 1.66 -16.11 8.76
CA VAL A 274 2.18 -14.80 9.19
C VAL A 274 2.42 -14.79 10.70
N ALA A 275 1.51 -15.37 11.48
CA ALA A 275 1.67 -15.50 12.93
C ALA A 275 2.73 -16.56 13.33
N TYR A 276 3.00 -17.54 12.46
CA TYR A 276 3.90 -18.66 12.69
C TYR A 276 4.83 -18.89 11.48
N PRO A 277 5.86 -18.05 11.28
CA PRO A 277 6.72 -18.06 10.08
C PRO A 277 7.39 -19.42 9.80
N GLU A 278 7.68 -20.21 10.83
CA GLU A 278 8.29 -21.53 10.71
C GLU A 278 7.41 -22.53 9.94
N ARG A 279 6.07 -22.35 10.00
CA ARG A 279 5.12 -23.17 9.24
C ARG A 279 5.21 -22.88 7.75
N TRP A 280 5.37 -21.61 7.40
CA TRP A 280 5.59 -21.21 6.02
C TRP A 280 6.88 -21.83 5.48
N LEU A 281 8.00 -21.65 6.18
CA LEU A 281 9.31 -22.21 5.81
C LEU A 281 9.23 -23.74 5.60
N SER A 282 8.57 -24.43 6.53
CA SER A 282 8.36 -25.88 6.45
C SER A 282 7.52 -26.29 5.24
N ARG A 283 6.52 -25.48 4.87
CA ARG A 283 5.65 -25.77 3.72
C ARG A 283 6.33 -25.54 2.38
N VAL A 284 7.09 -24.46 2.24
CA VAL A 284 7.70 -24.06 0.97
C VAL A 284 9.09 -24.67 0.75
N GLY A 285 9.73 -25.21 1.79
CA GLY A 285 10.93 -26.03 1.69
C GLY A 285 12.20 -25.27 1.33
N PHE A 286 12.51 -24.22 2.09
CA PHE A 286 13.82 -23.55 2.04
C PHE A 286 14.88 -24.27 2.87
#